data_AF-A0A930NY37-F1
#
_entry.id   AF-A0A930NY37-F1
#
_cell.length_a   1.000
_cell.length_b   1.000
_cell.length_c   1.000
_cell.angle_alpha   90.00
_cell.angle_beta   90.00
_cell.angle_gamma   90.00
#
_symmetry.space_group_name_H-M   'P 1'
#
loop_
_entity.id
_entity.type
_entity.pdbx_description
1 polymer ?
#
loop_
_entity_poly.entity_id
_entity_poly.type
_entity_poly.pdbx_seq_one_letter_code
_entity_poly.pdbx_strand_id
1 'polypeptide(L)'
;MLKEVRLPYGKTVRFEYDALGRRTAKLFNGHVFRYLWDGNVMVQEWQYEEKDRPQHSIDEFGRIRMQGEELVENLVTWVYEEGSYVPVAKIHNGERYTIISDYMGRSVEAYNSYGNVVWQADYDIYGDLRNIKGIRDFIPFHQLGQYEDDETRLYYNRFRYYDPRIGNYISQDPIGLMGNNPTLYGCKSLILYIV
;
A
#
# COMPACT_ATOMS: atom_id res chain seq x y z
N MET A 1 3.27 4.86 -14.42
CA MET A 1 2.78 4.86 -13.02
C MET A 1 1.62 5.82 -12.87
N LEU A 2 0.59 5.44 -12.12
CA LEU A 2 -0.60 6.27 -11.88
C LEU A 2 -0.22 7.52 -11.08
N LYS A 3 -0.40 8.72 -11.64
CA LYS A 3 0.02 9.97 -10.99
C LYS A 3 -1.06 10.60 -10.12
N GLU A 4 -2.31 10.58 -10.58
CA GLU A 4 -3.44 11.14 -9.86
C GLU A 4 -4.74 10.38 -10.13
N VAL A 5 -5.65 10.42 -9.17
CA VAL A 5 -7.03 9.93 -9.29
C VAL A 5 -7.97 11.06 -8.87
N ARG A 6 -8.90 11.41 -9.75
CA ARG A 6 -9.95 12.40 -9.46
C ARG A 6 -11.19 11.67 -8.98
N LEU A 7 -11.60 11.96 -7.75
CA LEU A 7 -12.75 11.32 -7.13
C LEU A 7 -14.04 12.02 -7.55
N PRO A 8 -15.20 11.32 -7.61
CA PRO A 8 -16.46 11.89 -8.09
C PRO A 8 -16.92 13.13 -7.33
N TYR A 9 -16.50 13.29 -6.08
CA TYR A 9 -16.83 14.41 -5.20
C TYR A 9 -15.80 15.56 -5.26
N GLY A 10 -14.96 15.60 -6.29
CA GLY A 10 -14.08 16.73 -6.60
C GLY A 10 -12.73 16.75 -5.90
N LYS A 11 -12.45 15.82 -4.98
CA LYS A 11 -11.10 15.67 -4.40
C LYS A 11 -10.17 14.90 -5.35
N THR A 12 -8.87 15.13 -5.21
CA THR A 12 -7.83 14.45 -5.99
C THR A 12 -6.85 13.76 -5.05
N VAL A 13 -6.52 12.51 -5.37
CA VAL A 13 -5.42 11.76 -4.75
C VAL A 13 -4.23 11.84 -5.69
N ARG A 14 -3.04 12.20 -5.20
CA ARG A 14 -1.81 12.23 -5.99
C ARG A 14 -0.80 11.23 -5.43
N PHE A 15 0.02 10.66 -6.31
CA PHE A 15 1.02 9.66 -5.95
C PHE A 15 2.40 10.06 -6.45
N GLU A 16 3.40 9.78 -5.62
CA GLU A 16 4.82 9.98 -5.93
C GLU A 16 5.56 8.64 -5.87
N TYR A 17 6.58 8.49 -6.71
CA TYR A 17 7.34 7.25 -6.86
C TYR A 17 8.83 7.55 -6.93
N ASP A 18 9.64 6.59 -6.51
CA ASP A 18 11.07 6.58 -6.79
C ASP A 18 11.39 6.10 -8.22
N ALA A 19 12.66 6.13 -8.59
CA ALA A 19 13.14 5.69 -9.90
C ALA A 19 12.93 4.18 -10.16
N LEU A 20 12.68 3.38 -9.12
CA LEU A 20 12.40 1.95 -9.20
C LEU A 20 10.88 1.66 -9.28
N GLY A 21 10.04 2.70 -9.32
CA GLY A 21 8.58 2.58 -9.41
C GLY A 21 7.89 2.27 -8.09
N ARG A 22 8.59 2.34 -6.95
CA ARG A 22 8.00 2.15 -5.61
C ARG A 22 7.32 3.45 -5.19
N ARG A 23 6.09 3.35 -4.69
CA ARG A 23 5.34 4.52 -4.22
C ARG A 23 5.98 5.06 -2.94
N THR A 24 6.52 6.27 -2.99
CA THR A 24 7.13 6.95 -1.85
C THR A 24 6.15 7.84 -1.11
N ALA A 25 5.08 8.29 -1.79
CA ALA A 25 4.07 9.12 -1.18
C ALA A 25 2.67 9.01 -1.81
N LYS A 26 1.66 9.29 -0.99
CA LYS A 26 0.29 9.62 -1.41
C LYS A 26 -0.07 10.96 -0.79
N LEU A 27 -0.68 11.86 -1.56
CA LEU A 27 -1.21 13.13 -1.09
C LEU A 27 -2.72 13.11 -1.23
N PHE A 28 -3.41 13.37 -0.12
CA PHE A 28 -4.86 13.45 -0.11
C PHE A 28 -5.34 14.33 1.04
N ASN A 29 -6.31 15.21 0.73
CA ASN A 29 -7.02 16.01 1.73
C ASN A 29 -6.12 16.83 2.67
N GLY A 30 -5.02 17.40 2.16
CA GLY A 30 -4.07 18.19 2.95
C GLY A 30 -3.10 17.37 3.80
N HIS A 31 -3.07 16.05 3.62
CA HIS A 31 -2.13 15.15 4.26
C HIS A 31 -1.18 14.52 3.25
N VAL A 32 0.05 14.27 3.72
CA VAL A 32 1.05 13.47 3.03
C VAL A 32 1.18 12.15 3.78
N PHE A 33 0.97 11.06 3.06
CA PHE A 33 1.23 9.70 3.50
C PHE A 33 2.56 9.27 2.89
N ARG A 34 3.49 8.81 3.72
CA ARG A 34 4.83 8.35 3.30
C ARG A 34 4.96 6.85 3.48
N TYR A 35 5.83 6.28 2.65
CA TYR A 35 6.06 4.85 2.60
C TYR A 35 7.56 4.56 2.52
N LEU A 36 8.06 3.73 3.43
CA LEU A 36 9.41 3.17 3.38
C LEU A 36 9.37 1.73 2.90
N TRP A 37 10.36 1.35 2.10
CA TRP A 37 10.45 0.06 1.46
C TRP A 37 11.73 -0.65 1.83
N ASP A 38 11.63 -1.96 2.07
CA ASP A 38 12.77 -2.88 2.09
C ASP A 38 12.63 -3.83 0.89
N GLY A 39 13.55 -3.72 -0.07
CA GLY A 39 13.40 -4.36 -1.38
C GLY A 39 12.07 -3.99 -2.05
N ASN A 40 11.16 -4.98 -2.13
CA ASN A 40 9.84 -4.91 -2.76
C ASN A 40 8.67 -4.90 -1.75
N VAL A 41 8.94 -4.90 -0.44
CA VAL A 41 7.89 -4.84 0.60
C VAL A 41 7.84 -3.47 1.27
N MET A 42 6.63 -2.98 1.54
CA MET A 42 6.41 -1.72 2.25
C MET A 42 6.50 -1.98 3.75
N VAL A 43 7.57 -1.52 4.39
CA VAL A 43 7.87 -1.84 5.80
C VAL A 43 7.38 -0.79 6.77
N GLN A 44 7.24 0.46 6.34
CA GLN A 44 6.73 1.53 7.20
C GLN A 44 5.84 2.48 6.43
N GLU A 45 4.90 3.05 7.16
CA GLU A 45 4.09 4.16 6.70
C GLU A 45 3.87 5.16 7.83
N TRP A 46 3.76 6.43 7.49
CA TRP A 46 3.45 7.50 8.42
C TRP A 46 2.77 8.64 7.67
N GLN A 47 2.15 9.55 8.40
CA GLN A 47 1.45 10.68 7.80
C GLN A 47 1.62 11.96 8.62
N TYR A 48 1.57 13.08 7.93
CA TYR A 48 1.61 14.41 8.52
C TYR A 48 0.88 15.42 7.61
N GLU A 49 0.65 16.64 8.09
CA GLU A 49 0.00 17.68 7.28
C GLU A 49 0.94 18.19 6.18
N GLU A 50 0.41 18.44 4.98
CA GLU A 50 1.20 18.84 3.82
C GLU A 50 2.00 20.13 4.05
N LYS A 51 1.52 21.02 4.94
CA LYS A 51 2.23 22.25 5.33
C LYS A 51 3.58 21.99 6.01
N ASP A 52 3.73 20.84 6.67
CA ASP A 52 4.92 20.44 7.42
C ASP A 52 5.90 19.65 6.55
N ARG A 53 5.58 19.46 5.26
CA ARG A 53 6.45 18.78 4.31
C ARG A 53 7.76 19.56 4.12
N PRO A 54 8.93 18.91 4.27
CA PRO A 54 10.21 19.56 4.05
C PRO A 54 10.31 20.14 2.64
N GLN A 55 10.78 21.38 2.55
CA GLN A 55 11.04 22.01 1.26
C GLN A 55 12.39 21.55 0.73
N HIS A 56 12.54 21.60 -0.59
CA HIS A 56 13.81 21.33 -1.25
C HIS A 56 14.35 22.61 -1.89
N SER A 57 15.64 22.89 -1.71
CA SER A 57 16.36 23.87 -2.53
C SER A 57 17.24 23.16 -3.55
N ILE A 58 17.46 23.82 -4.68
CA ILE A 58 18.42 23.39 -5.70
C ILE A 58 19.59 24.37 -5.61
N ASP A 59 20.80 23.86 -5.42
CA ASP A 59 22.00 24.70 -5.44
C ASP A 59 22.45 25.04 -6.87
N GLU A 60 23.45 25.92 -7.00
CA GLU A 60 23.99 26.38 -8.29
C GLU A 60 24.52 25.24 -9.18
N PHE A 61 24.74 24.05 -8.60
CA PHE A 61 25.21 22.84 -9.29
C PHE A 61 24.08 21.84 -9.54
N GLY A 62 22.82 22.22 -9.34
CA GLY A 62 21.66 21.35 -9.57
C GLY A 62 21.43 20.30 -8.48
N ARG A 63 22.13 20.37 -7.34
CA ARG A 63 21.96 19.39 -6.26
C ARG A 63 20.76 19.77 -5.41
N ILE A 64 19.91 18.78 -5.14
CA ILE A 64 18.74 18.93 -4.29
C ILE A 64 19.18 18.83 -2.83
N ARG A 65 18.86 19.84 -2.01
CA ARG A 65 19.06 19.83 -0.55
C ARG A 65 17.71 19.91 0.14
N MET A 66 17.48 19.04 1.12
CA MET A 66 16.33 19.15 2.00
C MET A 66 16.54 20.27 3.00
N GLN A 67 15.56 21.14 3.11
CA GLN A 67 15.48 22.21 4.11
C GLN A 67 14.60 21.71 5.25
N GLY A 68 15.22 21.04 6.22
CA GLY A 68 14.54 20.46 7.38
C GLY A 68 14.50 18.93 7.35
N GLU A 69 14.21 18.36 8.51
CA GLU A 69 13.98 16.93 8.67
C GLU A 69 12.51 16.60 8.36
N GLU A 70 12.27 15.40 7.86
CA GLU A 70 10.93 14.91 7.63
C GLU A 70 10.26 14.54 8.95
N LEU A 71 9.06 15.06 9.20
CA LEU A 71 8.29 14.74 10.38
C LEU A 71 7.84 13.27 10.33
N VAL A 72 8.11 12.52 11.39
CA VAL A 72 7.71 11.12 11.54
C VAL A 72 6.81 10.98 12.77
N GLU A 73 5.51 11.19 12.56
CA GLU A 73 4.46 10.99 13.54
C GLU A 73 3.52 9.86 13.11
N ASN A 74 2.89 9.17 14.08
CA ASN A 74 1.96 8.05 13.82
C ASN A 74 2.59 6.95 12.95
N LEU A 75 3.87 6.65 13.20
CA LEU A 75 4.60 5.62 12.46
C LEU A 75 3.97 4.24 12.68
N VAL A 76 3.59 3.61 11.58
CA VAL A 76 3.22 2.20 11.51
C VAL A 76 4.40 1.44 10.93
N THR A 77 4.81 0.38 11.61
CA THR A 77 5.80 -0.58 11.09
C THR A 77 5.14 -1.92 10.85
N TRP A 78 5.37 -2.47 9.66
CA TRP A 78 4.86 -3.75 9.19
C TRP A 78 5.98 -4.79 9.22
N VAL A 79 5.73 -5.92 9.86
CA VAL A 79 6.65 -7.06 9.93
C VAL A 79 6.10 -8.17 9.04
N TYR A 80 6.98 -8.76 8.24
CA TYR A 80 6.64 -9.78 7.25
C TYR A 80 7.30 -11.12 7.59
N GLU A 81 6.69 -12.21 7.12
CA GLU A 81 7.39 -13.50 7.03
C GLU A 81 8.57 -13.38 6.05
N GLU A 82 9.71 -13.96 6.42
CA GLU A 82 10.98 -13.82 5.70
C GLU A 82 10.86 -14.23 4.22
N GLY A 83 11.28 -13.35 3.32
CA GLY A 83 11.25 -13.59 1.88
C GLY A 83 9.84 -13.63 1.25
N SER A 84 8.81 -13.19 1.97
CA SER A 84 7.41 -13.21 1.51
C SER A 84 6.79 -11.81 1.46
N TYR A 85 5.54 -11.74 1.00
CA TYR A 85 4.68 -10.55 1.07
C TYR A 85 3.61 -10.66 2.16
N VAL A 86 3.73 -11.65 3.06
CA VAL A 86 2.72 -11.97 4.07
C VAL A 86 3.02 -11.19 5.35
N PRO A 87 2.18 -10.21 5.74
CA PRO A 87 2.39 -9.49 6.98
C PRO A 87 2.03 -10.39 8.17
N VAL A 88 2.90 -10.38 9.19
CA VAL A 88 2.74 -11.18 10.43
C VAL A 88 2.53 -10.31 11.66
N ALA A 89 2.92 -9.03 11.60
CA ALA A 89 2.63 -8.09 12.68
C ALA A 89 2.54 -6.64 12.20
N LYS A 90 1.76 -5.86 12.96
CA LYS A 90 1.69 -4.40 12.89
C LYS A 90 2.18 -3.83 14.21
N ILE A 91 3.09 -2.86 14.16
CA ILE A 91 3.56 -2.11 15.33
C ILE A 91 3.14 -0.66 15.14
N HIS A 92 2.41 -0.10 16.10
CA HIS A 92 1.92 1.26 16.04
C HIS A 92 1.66 1.80 17.44
N ASN A 93 2.14 3.01 17.73
CA ASN A 93 1.97 3.69 19.03
C ASN A 93 2.38 2.84 20.25
N GLY A 94 3.45 2.06 20.13
CA GLY A 94 3.95 1.19 21.21
C GLY A 94 3.16 -0.12 21.39
N GLU A 95 2.04 -0.30 20.70
CA GLU A 95 1.30 -1.56 20.66
C GLU A 95 1.78 -2.45 19.52
N ARG A 96 1.69 -3.77 19.74
CA ARG A 96 1.95 -4.80 18.74
C ARG A 96 0.69 -5.60 18.49
N TYR A 97 0.36 -5.74 17.21
CA TYR A 97 -0.74 -6.57 16.75
C TYR A 97 -0.19 -7.75 15.97
N THR A 98 -0.65 -8.96 16.30
CA THR A 98 -0.29 -10.18 15.58
C THR A 98 -1.31 -10.42 14.48
N ILE A 99 -0.85 -10.67 13.26
CA ILE A 99 -1.69 -10.89 12.08
C ILE A 99 -1.66 -12.37 11.74
N ILE A 100 -2.85 -12.95 11.58
CA ILE A 100 -3.02 -14.33 11.12
C ILE A 100 -3.46 -14.27 9.66
N SER A 101 -2.79 -15.07 8.82
CA SER A 101 -3.06 -15.15 7.40
C SER A 101 -3.62 -16.51 7.00
N ASP A 102 -4.38 -16.55 5.90
CA ASP A 102 -4.83 -17.81 5.29
C ASP A 102 -3.70 -18.54 4.55
N TYR A 103 -4.03 -19.68 3.94
CA TYR A 103 -3.07 -20.50 3.18
C TYR A 103 -2.51 -19.81 1.92
N MET A 104 -3.12 -18.72 1.45
CA MET A 104 -2.65 -17.90 0.34
C MET A 104 -1.84 -16.69 0.81
N GLY A 105 -1.68 -16.50 2.12
CA GLY A 105 -0.97 -15.36 2.70
C GLY A 105 -1.81 -14.09 2.84
N ARG A 106 -3.15 -14.19 2.79
CA ARG A 106 -4.06 -13.05 2.98
C ARG A 106 -4.40 -12.89 4.45
N SER A 107 -4.31 -11.67 4.97
CA SER A 107 -4.62 -11.37 6.38
C SER A 107 -6.10 -11.66 6.67
N VAL A 108 -6.41 -12.56 7.59
CA VAL A 108 -7.81 -12.90 7.96
C VAL A 108 -8.19 -12.35 9.33
N GLU A 109 -7.25 -12.27 10.26
CA GLU A 109 -7.49 -11.81 11.63
C GLU A 109 -6.29 -11.05 12.19
N ALA A 110 -6.56 -10.14 13.13
CA ALA A 110 -5.52 -9.49 13.92
C ALA A 110 -5.88 -9.42 15.40
N TYR A 111 -4.88 -9.64 16.24
CA TYR A 111 -4.99 -9.72 17.69
C TYR A 111 -4.13 -8.65 18.35
N ASN A 112 -4.63 -8.00 19.39
CA ASN A 112 -3.79 -7.12 20.23
C ASN A 112 -2.93 -7.90 21.22
N SER A 113 -2.11 -7.18 21.98
CA SER A 113 -1.20 -7.69 23.03
C SER A 113 -1.91 -8.50 24.13
N TYR A 114 -3.22 -8.30 24.31
CA TYR A 114 -4.05 -9.03 25.28
C TYR A 114 -4.73 -10.29 24.69
N GLY A 115 -4.51 -10.59 23.40
CA GLY A 115 -5.16 -11.72 22.72
C GLY A 115 -6.60 -11.47 22.29
N ASN A 116 -7.05 -10.21 22.26
CA ASN A 116 -8.39 -9.87 21.75
C ASN A 116 -8.34 -9.60 20.25
N VAL A 117 -9.34 -10.11 19.52
CA VAL A 117 -9.52 -9.82 18.08
C VAL A 117 -9.87 -8.35 17.89
N VAL A 118 -8.99 -7.60 17.23
CA VAL A 118 -9.20 -6.18 16.89
C VAL A 118 -9.61 -5.96 15.44
N TRP A 119 -9.29 -6.91 14.57
CA TRP A 119 -9.66 -6.88 13.16
C TRP A 119 -9.90 -8.30 12.64
N GLN A 120 -10.89 -8.47 11.77
CA GLN A 120 -11.17 -9.73 11.07
C GLN A 120 -11.91 -9.40 9.77
N ALA A 121 -11.63 -10.16 8.70
CA ALA A 121 -12.36 -10.04 7.46
C ALA A 121 -12.30 -11.33 6.64
N ASP A 122 -13.33 -11.52 5.82
CA ASP A 122 -13.36 -12.50 4.74
C ASP A 122 -13.02 -11.84 3.40
N TYR A 123 -12.76 -12.63 2.37
CA TYR A 123 -12.49 -12.14 1.02
C TYR A 123 -13.48 -12.71 0.02
N ASP A 124 -13.93 -11.89 -0.94
CA ASP A 124 -14.60 -12.42 -2.12
C ASP A 124 -13.62 -12.95 -3.17
N ILE A 125 -14.16 -13.47 -4.28
CA ILE A 125 -13.38 -14.09 -5.35
C ILE A 125 -12.41 -13.11 -6.03
N TYR A 126 -12.68 -11.81 -5.95
CA TYR A 126 -11.83 -10.76 -6.52
C TYR A 126 -10.87 -10.16 -5.49
N GLY A 127 -10.94 -10.62 -4.23
CA GLY A 127 -10.08 -10.15 -3.15
C GLY A 127 -10.62 -8.93 -2.43
N ASP A 128 -11.88 -8.52 -2.63
CA ASP A 128 -12.48 -7.47 -1.80
C ASP A 128 -12.87 -8.00 -0.42
N LEU A 129 -12.74 -7.15 0.60
CA LEU A 129 -13.06 -7.52 1.97
C LEU A 129 -14.57 -7.63 2.20
N ARG A 130 -14.97 -8.68 2.94
CA ARG A 130 -16.34 -9.00 3.37
C ARG A 130 -16.35 -9.24 4.89
N ASN A 131 -17.52 -9.15 5.50
CA ASN A 131 -17.75 -9.48 6.92
C ASN A 131 -16.72 -8.83 7.88
N ILE A 132 -16.38 -7.58 7.63
CA ILE A 132 -15.31 -6.88 8.37
C ILE A 132 -15.74 -6.63 9.81
N LYS A 133 -14.90 -7.04 10.75
CA LYS A 133 -14.91 -6.61 12.14
C LYS A 133 -13.71 -5.67 12.36
N GLY A 134 -13.96 -4.50 12.95
CA GLY A 134 -12.94 -3.46 13.13
C GLY A 134 -12.93 -2.43 12.01
N ILE A 135 -11.84 -1.64 11.92
CA ILE A 135 -11.69 -0.59 10.90
C ILE A 135 -11.05 -1.20 9.65
N ARG A 136 -11.60 -0.93 8.47
CA ARG A 136 -11.19 -1.59 7.21
C ARG A 136 -9.70 -1.38 6.88
N ASP A 137 -9.23 -0.15 6.99
CA ASP A 137 -7.85 0.27 6.71
C ASP A 137 -6.86 -0.18 7.80
N PHE A 138 -7.31 -0.90 8.83
CA PHE A 138 -6.43 -1.38 9.89
C PHE A 138 -5.32 -2.27 9.35
N ILE A 139 -5.60 -3.10 8.34
CA ILE A 139 -4.61 -3.83 7.54
C ILE A 139 -4.90 -3.55 6.05
N PRO A 140 -4.08 -2.73 5.38
CA PRO A 140 -4.29 -2.38 3.97
C PRO A 140 -3.82 -3.49 3.01
N PHE A 141 -3.22 -4.57 3.52
CA PHE A 141 -2.69 -5.66 2.70
C PHE A 141 -3.72 -6.75 2.46
N HIS A 142 -3.98 -7.05 1.19
CA HIS A 142 -4.97 -8.07 0.79
C HIS A 142 -4.28 -9.31 0.22
N GLN A 143 -4.12 -9.39 -1.10
CA GLN A 143 -3.34 -10.44 -1.75
C GLN A 143 -1.85 -10.07 -1.73
N LEU A 144 -0.97 -11.00 -2.09
CA LEU A 144 0.49 -10.81 -2.02
C LEU A 144 0.92 -9.51 -2.72
N GLY A 145 1.44 -8.57 -1.94
CA GLY A 145 1.97 -7.29 -2.40
C GLY A 145 0.93 -6.19 -2.69
N GLN A 146 -0.37 -6.44 -2.47
CA GLN A 146 -1.42 -5.45 -2.65
C GLN A 146 -1.52 -4.52 -1.44
N TYR A 147 -1.61 -3.22 -1.67
CA TYR A 147 -1.94 -2.21 -0.67
C TYR A 147 -3.21 -1.45 -1.09
N GLU A 148 -4.27 -1.48 -0.28
CA GLU A 148 -5.50 -0.72 -0.54
C GLU A 148 -5.36 0.76 -0.18
N ASP A 149 -5.74 1.61 -1.13
CA ASP A 149 -6.07 3.01 -0.84
C ASP A 149 -7.59 3.14 -0.67
N ASP A 150 -8.05 3.27 0.58
CA ASP A 150 -9.48 3.33 0.95
C ASP A 150 -10.22 4.42 0.16
N GLU A 151 -9.55 5.54 -0.14
CA GLU A 151 -10.15 6.68 -0.83
C GLU A 151 -10.49 6.40 -2.29
N THR A 152 -9.69 5.55 -2.95
CA THR A 152 -9.86 5.20 -4.37
C THR A 152 -10.49 3.83 -4.57
N ARG A 153 -10.45 2.96 -3.54
CA ARG A 153 -10.75 1.53 -3.59
C ARG A 153 -9.88 0.75 -4.57
N LEU A 154 -8.70 1.29 -4.91
CA LEU A 154 -7.73 0.61 -5.75
C LEU A 154 -6.67 -0.06 -4.89
N TYR A 155 -6.19 -1.21 -5.35
CA TYR A 155 -5.11 -1.95 -4.73
C TYR A 155 -3.83 -1.67 -5.50
N TYR A 156 -2.92 -0.95 -4.88
CA TYR A 156 -1.59 -0.69 -5.39
C TYR A 156 -0.75 -1.98 -5.39
N ASN A 157 -0.22 -2.32 -6.55
CA ASN A 157 0.55 -3.52 -6.84
C ASN A 157 1.82 -3.12 -7.61
N ARG A 158 2.75 -2.44 -6.91
CA ARG A 158 4.04 -1.89 -7.38
C ARG A 158 3.99 -1.11 -8.70
N PHE A 159 3.75 -1.77 -9.82
CA PHE A 159 3.67 -1.21 -11.18
C PHE A 159 2.24 -0.98 -11.69
N ARG A 160 1.24 -1.60 -11.06
CA ARG A 160 -0.16 -1.53 -11.50
C ARG A 160 -1.11 -1.26 -10.34
N TYR A 161 -2.32 -0.85 -10.70
CA TYR A 161 -3.42 -0.64 -9.76
C TYR A 161 -4.55 -1.59 -10.14
N TYR A 162 -4.97 -2.42 -9.19
CA TYR A 162 -6.05 -3.37 -9.33
C TYR A 162 -7.35 -2.78 -8.78
N ASP A 163 -8.45 -2.97 -9.49
CA ASP A 163 -9.77 -2.58 -9.04
C ASP A 163 -10.58 -3.85 -8.74
N PRO A 164 -10.84 -4.15 -7.45
CA PRO A 164 -11.57 -5.35 -7.05
C PRO A 164 -13.03 -5.34 -7.52
N ARG A 165 -13.62 -4.17 -7.79
CA ARG A 165 -15.03 -4.03 -8.20
C ARG A 165 -15.28 -4.57 -9.61
N ILE A 166 -14.26 -4.52 -10.45
CA ILE A 166 -14.28 -5.08 -11.81
C ILE A 166 -13.41 -6.34 -11.94
N GLY A 167 -12.71 -6.73 -10.86
CA GLY A 167 -11.83 -7.88 -10.83
C GLY A 167 -10.61 -7.76 -11.76
N ASN A 168 -10.10 -6.55 -12.00
CA ASN A 168 -9.13 -6.32 -13.07
C ASN A 168 -8.16 -5.15 -12.80
N TYR A 169 -7.00 -5.16 -13.47
CA TYR A 169 -6.08 -4.02 -13.47
C TYR A 169 -6.61 -2.87 -14.33
N ILE A 170 -6.43 -1.63 -13.87
CA ILE A 170 -6.88 -0.42 -14.59
C ILE A 170 -5.92 0.02 -15.69
N SER A 171 -4.77 -0.65 -15.82
CA SER A 171 -3.75 -0.37 -16.83
C SER A 171 -3.29 -1.66 -17.48
N GLN A 172 -2.87 -1.57 -18.75
CA GLN A 172 -2.17 -2.66 -19.41
C GLN A 172 -0.87 -3.04 -18.67
N ASP A 173 -0.48 -4.28 -18.88
CA ASP A 173 0.75 -4.86 -18.37
C ASP A 173 1.98 -4.15 -18.95
N PRO A 174 2.94 -3.69 -18.11
CA PRO A 174 4.19 -3.10 -18.58
C PRO A 174 5.01 -4.03 -19.49
N ILE A 175 4.91 -5.36 -19.34
CA ILE A 175 5.58 -6.33 -20.24
C ILE A 175 4.78 -6.62 -21.52
N GLY A 176 3.61 -5.96 -21.68
CA GLY A 176 2.78 -6.02 -22.88
C GLY A 176 2.29 -7.43 -23.21
N LEU A 177 2.27 -7.75 -24.51
CA LEU A 177 1.78 -9.04 -25.01
C LEU A 177 2.64 -10.24 -24.60
N MET A 178 3.87 -10.02 -24.12
CA MET A 178 4.72 -11.09 -23.59
C MET A 178 4.16 -11.70 -22.30
N GLY A 179 3.28 -10.99 -21.60
CA GLY A 179 2.53 -11.51 -20.45
C GLY A 179 1.39 -12.46 -20.83
N ASN A 180 1.16 -12.72 -22.13
CA ASN A 180 0.10 -13.58 -22.70
C ASN A 180 -1.36 -13.17 -22.37
N ASN A 181 -1.56 -12.24 -21.44
CA ASN A 181 -2.83 -11.58 -21.15
C ASN A 181 -2.60 -10.20 -20.49
N PRO A 182 -2.67 -9.09 -21.24
CA PRO A 182 -2.11 -7.80 -20.81
C PRO A 182 -2.94 -7.07 -19.75
N THR A 183 -4.09 -7.60 -19.33
CA THR A 183 -4.92 -6.95 -18.30
C THR A 183 -5.40 -7.91 -17.24
N LEU A 184 -5.67 -9.17 -17.55
CA LEU A 184 -6.40 -10.07 -16.66
C LEU A 184 -5.65 -10.42 -15.35
N TYR A 185 -6.40 -10.44 -14.25
CA TYR A 185 -5.97 -11.00 -12.98
C TYR A 185 -6.05 -12.54 -13.01
N GLY A 186 -4.97 -13.25 -12.65
CA GLY A 186 -4.93 -14.72 -12.69
C GLY A 186 -3.96 -15.33 -11.67
N CYS A 187 -4.33 -16.47 -11.08
CA CYS A 187 -3.62 -17.08 -9.94
C CYS A 187 -2.17 -17.54 -10.25
N LYS A 188 -1.80 -17.76 -11.53
CA LYS A 188 -0.40 -18.01 -11.95
C LYS A 188 0.40 -16.72 -12.25
N SER A 189 -0.29 -15.59 -12.30
CA SER A 189 0.21 -14.26 -12.63
C SER A 189 0.65 -13.47 -11.39
N LEU A 190 0.75 -14.10 -10.21
CA LEU A 190 1.18 -13.40 -9.00
C LEU A 190 2.69 -13.47 -8.79
N ILE A 191 3.34 -14.58 -9.16
CA ILE A 191 4.78 -14.79 -8.89
C ILE A 191 5.66 -14.05 -9.91
N LEU A 192 5.20 -13.87 -11.15
CA LEU A 192 6.01 -13.24 -12.20
C LEU A 192 6.02 -11.70 -12.16
N TYR A 193 5.23 -11.09 -11.28
CA TYR A 193 4.87 -9.66 -11.38
C TYR A 193 5.27 -8.82 -10.18
N ILE A 194 5.88 -9.47 -9.18
CA ILE A 194 6.38 -8.80 -7.98
C ILE A 194 7.92 -8.72 -7.99
N VAL A 195 8.58 -9.33 -8.98
CA VAL A 195 10.04 -9.22 -9.21
C VAL A 195 10.33 -8.12 -10.22
#